data_AF-A0A7S0CWN8-F1
#
_entry.id   AF-A0A7S0CWN8-F1
#
_cell.length_a   1.000
_cell.length_b   1.000
_cell.length_c   1.000
_cell.angle_alpha   90.00
_cell.angle_beta   90.00
_cell.angle_gamma   90.00
#
_symmetry.space_group_name_H-M   'P 1'
#
loop_
_entity.id
_entity.type
_entity.pdbx_description
1 polymer ?
#
loop_
_entity_poly.entity_id
_entity_poly.type
_entity_poly.pdbx_seq_one_letter_code
_entity_poly.pdbx_strand_id
1 'polypeptide(L)'
;FAYLEVKRMFFPRFYFVSNAALLDILSNGGDPQMIQKHLGDCFNNVIRLQFKKDEKSMDSKELEDLEETLRVNGDIWCTKWTEGGEAQRIAHKYANELKSDSEKKEWFDALYAKWKAAPYTKMATGMYSAAGKEYIPFHAPFECKGPVEGWLRNLVTHHQETMIRGMGVAKFEADHWHEKPRHKWLFDFSAQHALTASFTVWTEEVESQFESLSEGNETALKDYLKLYDDRLSHLIDLALGKLNKRDRVKVITLITIDVHSR
;
A
#
# COMPACT_ATOMS: atom_id res chain seq x y z
N PHE A 1 15.72 -25.44 24.95
CA PHE A 1 16.43 -25.43 23.64
C PHE A 1 15.65 -26.17 22.56
N ALA A 2 15.24 -27.43 22.73
CA ALA A 2 14.52 -28.19 21.70
C ALA A 2 13.20 -27.53 21.22
N TYR A 3 12.41 -26.93 22.11
CA TYR A 3 11.13 -26.29 21.74
C TYR A 3 11.31 -25.10 20.78
N LEU A 4 12.27 -24.21 21.04
CA LEU A 4 12.51 -23.03 20.19
C LEU A 4 13.05 -23.43 18.81
N GLU A 5 13.87 -24.48 18.75
CA GLU A 5 14.35 -25.02 17.47
C GLU A 5 13.20 -25.57 16.62
N VAL A 6 12.24 -26.28 17.21
CA VAL A 6 11.04 -26.72 16.48
C VAL A 6 10.26 -25.52 15.92
N LYS A 7 10.08 -24.45 16.70
CA LYS A 7 9.40 -23.23 16.23
C LYS A 7 10.15 -22.55 15.09
N ARG A 8 11.49 -22.52 15.14
CA ARG A 8 12.34 -22.02 14.06
C ARG A 8 12.24 -22.87 12.79
N MET A 9 12.17 -24.19 12.91
CA MET A 9 11.97 -25.07 11.75
C MET A 9 10.61 -24.81 11.06
N PHE A 10 9.55 -24.53 11.82
CA PHE A 10 8.23 -24.23 11.26
C PHE A 10 8.13 -22.86 10.58
N PHE A 11 8.88 -21.87 11.07
CA PHE A 11 8.99 -20.55 10.46
C PHE A 11 10.46 -20.10 10.48
N PRO A 12 11.24 -20.43 9.42
CA PRO A 12 12.68 -20.19 9.38
C PRO A 12 13.13 -18.74 9.59
N ARG A 13 12.23 -17.76 9.42
CA ARG A 13 12.60 -16.36 9.69
C ARG A 13 12.91 -16.09 11.17
N PHE A 14 12.45 -16.94 12.08
CA PHE A 14 12.84 -16.88 13.50
C PHE A 14 14.32 -17.15 13.76
N TYR A 15 15.10 -17.63 12.78
CA TYR A 15 16.56 -17.68 12.91
C TYR A 15 17.21 -16.28 12.91
N PHE A 16 16.53 -15.27 12.39
CA PHE A 16 17.03 -13.88 12.34
C PHE A 16 16.51 -13.02 13.49
N VAL A 17 15.62 -13.56 14.32
CA VAL A 17 15.02 -12.87 15.47
C VAL A 17 15.80 -13.21 16.74
N SER A 18 16.04 -12.22 17.60
CA SER A 18 16.70 -12.45 18.89
C SER A 18 15.91 -13.42 19.77
N ASN A 19 16.59 -14.20 20.62
CA ASN A 19 15.91 -15.14 21.53
C ASN A 19 14.87 -14.44 22.44
N ALA A 20 15.16 -13.21 22.89
CA ALA A 20 14.24 -12.43 23.72
C ALA A 20 12.98 -12.04 22.93
N ALA A 21 13.13 -11.53 21.70
CA ALA A 21 12.00 -11.20 20.84
C ALA A 21 11.20 -12.44 20.45
N LEU A 22 11.86 -13.57 20.14
CA LEU A 22 11.18 -14.83 19.83
C LEU A 22 10.32 -15.32 21.01
N LEU A 23 10.84 -15.27 22.23
CA LEU A 23 10.06 -15.63 23.42
C LEU A 23 8.86 -14.71 23.63
N ASP A 24 9.02 -13.41 23.37
CA ASP A 24 7.93 -12.43 23.48
C ASP A 24 6.85 -12.66 22.40
N ILE A 25 7.24 -13.00 21.17
CA ILE A 25 6.32 -13.40 20.09
C ILE A 25 5.54 -14.66 20.49
N LEU A 26 6.21 -15.68 21.00
CA LEU A 26 5.58 -16.95 21.37
C LEU A 26 4.66 -16.80 22.60
N SER A 27 5.04 -15.97 23.56
CA SER A 27 4.24 -15.69 24.76
C SER A 27 2.96 -14.91 24.43
N ASN A 28 3.04 -13.99 23.46
CA ASN A 28 1.91 -13.18 23.01
C ASN A 28 1.26 -13.72 21.73
N GLY A 29 1.50 -14.99 21.37
CA GLY A 29 1.04 -15.59 20.11
C GLY A 29 -0.47 -15.48 19.85
N GLY A 30 -1.27 -15.31 20.90
CA GLY A 30 -2.71 -15.15 20.85
C GLY A 30 -3.20 -13.75 20.47
N ASP A 31 -2.35 -12.72 20.53
CA ASP A 31 -2.69 -11.33 20.20
C ASP A 31 -1.81 -10.79 19.04
N PRO A 32 -2.37 -10.72 17.82
CA PRO A 32 -1.67 -10.17 16.66
C PRO A 32 -1.19 -8.72 16.83
N GLN A 33 -1.84 -7.92 17.70
CA GLN A 33 -1.44 -6.54 17.95
C GLN A 33 -0.08 -6.47 18.65
N MET A 34 0.14 -7.34 19.63
CA MET A 34 1.40 -7.43 20.37
C MET A 34 2.56 -7.92 19.50
N ILE A 35 2.26 -8.64 18.41
CA ILE A 35 3.25 -9.19 17.49
C ILE A 35 3.71 -8.14 16.47
N GLN A 36 2.92 -7.09 16.24
CA GLN A 36 3.25 -6.03 15.26
C GLN A 36 4.61 -5.40 15.48
N LYS A 37 5.03 -5.19 16.74
CA LYS A 37 6.34 -4.61 17.06
C LYS A 37 7.53 -5.45 16.58
N HIS A 38 7.32 -6.76 16.37
CA HIS A 38 8.34 -7.71 15.91
C HIS A 38 8.21 -8.05 14.43
N LEU A 39 7.23 -7.49 13.71
CA LEU A 39 7.06 -7.77 12.29
C LEU A 39 8.26 -7.28 11.46
N GLY A 40 8.83 -6.13 11.81
CA GLY A 40 10.04 -5.63 11.15
C GLY A 40 11.26 -6.54 11.32
N ASP A 41 11.34 -7.29 12.43
CA ASP A 41 12.41 -8.27 12.66
C ASP A 41 12.18 -9.57 11.88
N CYS A 42 10.90 -9.92 11.64
CA CYS A 42 10.51 -11.11 10.88
C CYS A 42 10.45 -10.88 9.35
N PHE A 43 10.25 -9.65 8.90
CA PHE A 43 10.02 -9.30 7.50
C PHE A 43 10.82 -8.07 7.08
N ASN A 44 11.58 -8.21 6.00
CA ASN A 44 12.32 -7.07 5.42
C ASN A 44 11.40 -6.06 4.74
N ASN A 45 10.26 -6.50 4.21
CA ASN A 45 9.37 -5.70 3.37
C ASN A 45 8.11 -5.22 4.09
N VAL A 46 7.78 -5.75 5.26
CA VAL A 46 6.56 -5.44 6.00
C VAL A 46 6.93 -4.93 7.40
N ILE A 47 6.45 -3.74 7.77
CA ILE A 47 6.71 -3.17 9.09
C ILE A 47 5.53 -3.33 10.05
N ARG A 48 4.30 -3.32 9.54
CA ARG A 48 3.07 -3.45 10.33
C ARG A 48 1.90 -3.90 9.47
N LEU A 49 0.86 -4.44 10.09
CA LEU A 49 -0.39 -4.83 9.43
C LEU A 49 -1.52 -3.86 9.81
N GLN A 50 -2.44 -3.64 8.89
CA GLN A 50 -3.70 -2.96 9.18
C GLN A 50 -4.72 -4.01 9.61
N PHE A 51 -5.30 -3.85 10.79
CA PHE A 51 -6.37 -4.72 11.27
C PHE A 51 -7.73 -4.01 11.21
N LYS A 52 -8.79 -4.78 10.95
CA LYS A 52 -10.17 -4.32 11.04
C LYS A 52 -10.56 -4.11 12.51
N LYS A 53 -11.27 -3.03 12.83
CA LYS A 53 -11.85 -2.81 14.16
C LYS A 53 -13.12 -3.63 14.38
N ASP A 54 -13.37 -4.02 15.62
CA ASP A 54 -14.58 -4.76 15.97
C ASP A 54 -15.80 -3.81 15.96
N GLU A 55 -16.57 -3.90 14.88
CA GLU A 55 -17.76 -3.09 14.63
C GLU A 55 -18.85 -3.30 15.70
N LYS A 56 -18.82 -4.39 16.47
CA LYS A 56 -19.80 -4.63 17.56
C LYS A 56 -19.77 -3.57 18.66
N SER A 57 -18.72 -2.74 18.71
CA SER A 57 -18.56 -1.63 19.65
C SER A 57 -19.12 -0.29 19.15
N MET A 58 -19.55 -0.21 17.88
CA MET A 58 -20.13 0.98 17.25
C MET A 58 -21.49 0.64 16.63
N ASP A 59 -22.46 1.55 16.72
CA ASP A 59 -23.77 1.32 16.10
C ASP A 59 -23.64 1.44 14.56
N SER A 60 -24.42 0.67 13.80
CA SER A 60 -24.36 0.66 12.32
C SER A 60 -24.66 2.04 11.74
N LYS A 61 -25.52 2.81 12.40
CA LYS A 61 -25.84 4.19 12.02
C LYS A 61 -24.68 5.16 12.26
N GLU A 62 -23.93 4.99 13.36
CA GLU A 62 -22.75 5.82 13.65
C GLU A 62 -21.61 5.57 12.64
N LEU A 63 -21.50 4.34 12.11
CA LEU A 63 -20.55 3.98 11.06
C LEU A 63 -20.94 4.59 9.71
N GLU A 64 -22.21 4.51 9.33
CA GLU A 64 -22.73 5.14 8.10
C GLU A 64 -22.61 6.66 8.14
N ASP A 65 -22.98 7.29 9.25
CA ASP A 65 -22.87 8.75 9.43
C ASP A 65 -21.41 9.22 9.31
N LEU A 66 -20.44 8.47 9.85
CA LEU A 66 -19.02 8.81 9.69
C LEU A 66 -18.55 8.61 8.24
N GLU A 67 -18.96 7.53 7.58
CA GLU A 67 -18.61 7.27 6.18
C GLU A 67 -19.19 8.33 5.23
N GLU A 68 -20.42 8.80 5.47
CA GLU A 68 -21.05 9.87 4.71
C GLU A 68 -20.37 11.23 4.95
N THR A 69 -20.02 11.51 6.21
CA THR A 69 -19.25 12.71 6.61
C THR A 69 -17.90 12.80 5.89
N LEU A 70 -17.22 11.66 5.70
CA LEU A 70 -15.93 11.57 5.02
C LEU A 70 -16.03 11.67 3.48
N ARG A 71 -17.23 11.58 2.88
CA ARG A 71 -17.46 11.62 1.42
C ARG A 71 -17.76 13.01 0.85
N VAL A 72 -17.90 14.05 1.68
CA VAL A 72 -18.28 15.39 1.21
C VAL A 72 -17.11 16.05 0.44
N ASN A 73 -17.41 16.56 -0.77
CA ASN A 73 -16.55 17.23 -1.79
C ASN A 73 -16.09 16.42 -3.02
N GLY A 74 -16.66 15.23 -3.28
CA GLY A 74 -16.45 14.53 -4.57
C GLY A 74 -15.05 13.90 -4.75
N ASP A 75 -14.15 14.17 -3.82
CA ASP A 75 -12.88 13.47 -3.65
C ASP A 75 -13.09 12.29 -2.68
N ILE A 76 -12.65 11.09 -3.08
CA ILE A 76 -12.75 9.88 -2.24
C ILE A 76 -11.68 9.99 -1.13
N TRP A 77 -12.07 10.42 0.07
CA TRP A 77 -11.12 10.57 1.20
C TRP A 77 -10.95 9.30 2.06
N CYS A 78 -11.76 8.26 1.88
CA CYS A 78 -11.62 7.02 2.66
C CYS A 78 -12.10 5.81 1.88
N THR A 79 -11.20 4.90 1.49
CA THR A 79 -11.59 3.67 0.79
C THR A 79 -11.68 2.41 1.65
N LYS A 80 -11.39 2.51 2.97
CA LYS A 80 -11.60 1.53 4.06
C LYS A 80 -10.46 1.68 5.08
N TRP A 81 -10.64 2.61 6.02
CA TRP A 81 -9.94 2.68 7.31
C TRP A 81 -8.43 2.40 7.28
N THR A 82 -7.64 3.36 6.79
CA THR A 82 -6.18 3.39 6.95
C THR A 82 -5.80 4.05 8.27
N GLU A 83 -5.20 3.31 9.19
CA GLU A 83 -4.52 3.92 10.34
C GLU A 83 -3.16 4.46 9.94
N GLY A 84 -3.17 5.69 9.46
CA GLY A 84 -2.02 6.54 9.28
C GLY A 84 -2.43 7.98 9.49
N GLY A 85 -1.49 8.91 9.46
CA GLY A 85 -1.75 10.35 9.64
C GLY A 85 -2.79 10.95 8.68
N GLU A 86 -3.33 10.19 7.74
CA GLU A 86 -4.42 10.53 6.83
C GLU A 86 -5.78 10.60 7.55
N ALA A 87 -6.16 9.63 8.38
CA ALA A 87 -7.39 9.73 9.19
C ALA A 87 -7.33 10.91 10.17
N GLN A 88 -6.16 11.16 10.78
CA GLN A 88 -5.93 12.34 11.62
C GLN A 88 -5.94 13.64 10.82
N ARG A 89 -5.39 13.65 9.60
CA ARG A 89 -5.41 14.83 8.71
C ARG A 89 -6.81 15.12 8.20
N ILE A 90 -7.60 14.10 7.87
CA ILE A 90 -8.99 14.25 7.43
C ILE A 90 -9.82 14.74 8.62
N ALA A 91 -9.67 14.14 9.81
CA ALA A 91 -10.28 14.65 11.04
C ALA A 91 -9.88 16.12 11.31
N HIS A 92 -8.60 16.48 11.14
CA HIS A 92 -8.12 17.83 11.40
C HIS A 92 -8.55 18.84 10.32
N LYS A 93 -8.62 18.42 9.05
CA LYS A 93 -9.13 19.22 7.93
C LYS A 93 -10.63 19.46 8.09
N TYR A 94 -11.38 18.41 8.42
CA TYR A 94 -12.82 18.47 8.69
C TYR A 94 -13.15 19.31 9.94
N ALA A 95 -12.39 19.15 11.03
CA ALA A 95 -12.49 20.01 12.22
C ALA A 95 -12.15 21.48 11.94
N ASN A 96 -11.35 21.76 10.90
CA ASN A 96 -11.08 23.12 10.45
C ASN A 96 -12.18 23.69 9.54
N GLU A 97 -12.89 22.85 8.78
CA GLU A 97 -14.02 23.21 7.92
C GLU A 97 -15.31 23.42 8.74
N LEU A 98 -15.50 22.69 9.85
CA LEU A 98 -16.62 22.82 10.80
C LEU A 98 -16.45 23.92 11.86
N LYS A 99 -15.54 24.89 11.68
CA LYS A 99 -15.23 25.92 12.69
C LYS A 99 -16.42 26.74 13.19
N SER A 100 -17.55 26.78 12.48
CA SER A 100 -18.73 27.55 12.88
C SER A 100 -19.74 26.79 13.72
N ASP A 101 -19.61 25.46 13.86
CA ASP A 101 -20.62 24.60 14.48
C ASP A 101 -19.99 23.75 15.60
N SER A 102 -20.08 24.27 16.83
CA SER A 102 -19.47 23.67 18.02
C SER A 102 -20.03 22.29 18.33
N GLU A 103 -21.32 22.07 18.08
CA GLU A 103 -22.00 20.80 18.39
C GLU A 103 -21.54 19.70 17.44
N LYS A 104 -21.39 19.99 16.14
CA LYS A 104 -20.87 19.02 15.17
C LYS A 104 -19.43 18.60 15.45
N LYS A 105 -18.60 19.52 15.96
CA LYS A 105 -17.22 19.21 16.34
C LYS A 105 -17.17 18.27 17.54
N GLU A 106 -17.93 18.55 18.61
CA GLU A 106 -17.98 17.70 19.80
C GLU A 106 -18.51 16.30 19.50
N TRP A 107 -19.56 16.21 18.67
CA TRP A 107 -20.08 14.94 18.18
C TRP A 107 -19.02 14.13 17.43
N PHE A 108 -18.28 14.76 16.51
CA PHE A 108 -17.22 14.09 15.76
C PHE A 108 -16.07 13.65 16.66
N ASP A 109 -15.64 14.50 17.60
CA ASP A 109 -14.56 14.18 18.54
C ASP A 109 -14.96 13.00 19.47
N ALA A 110 -16.21 12.95 19.93
CA ALA A 110 -16.74 11.84 20.71
C ALA A 110 -16.80 10.54 19.90
N LEU A 111 -17.30 10.60 18.67
CA LEU A 111 -17.38 9.45 17.78
C LEU A 111 -15.99 8.93 17.39
N TYR A 112 -15.05 9.83 17.09
CA TYR A 112 -13.66 9.48 16.82
C TYR A 112 -12.98 8.86 18.04
N ALA A 113 -13.24 9.37 19.25
CA ALA A 113 -12.74 8.78 20.49
C ALA A 113 -13.29 7.36 20.72
N LYS A 114 -14.59 7.15 20.48
CA LYS A 114 -15.25 5.83 20.53
C LYS A 114 -14.63 4.86 19.52
N TRP A 115 -14.50 5.30 18.26
CA TRP A 115 -13.84 4.52 17.21
C TRP A 115 -12.38 4.20 17.55
N LYS A 116 -11.64 5.15 18.13
CA LYS A 116 -10.25 4.97 18.54
C LYS A 116 -10.11 3.95 19.67
N ALA A 117 -11.10 3.86 20.56
CA ALA A 117 -11.13 2.93 21.68
C ALA A 117 -11.60 1.51 21.30
N ALA A 118 -12.25 1.34 20.14
CA ALA A 118 -12.73 0.04 19.68
C ALA A 118 -11.57 -0.97 19.51
N PRO A 119 -11.70 -2.20 20.04
CA PRO A 119 -10.65 -3.22 19.93
C PRO A 119 -10.49 -3.67 18.48
N TYR A 120 -9.28 -4.07 18.11
CA TYR A 120 -9.04 -4.67 16.81
C TYR A 120 -9.43 -6.14 16.79
N THR A 121 -9.99 -6.55 15.65
CA THR A 121 -10.15 -7.96 15.32
C THR A 121 -8.79 -8.56 14.93
N LYS A 122 -8.76 -9.89 14.80
CA LYS A 122 -7.61 -10.63 14.24
C LYS A 122 -7.59 -10.63 12.71
N MET A 123 -8.45 -9.85 12.06
CA MET A 123 -8.57 -9.77 10.61
C MET A 123 -7.71 -8.62 10.09
N ALA A 124 -6.61 -8.94 9.40
CA ALA A 124 -5.79 -7.98 8.70
C ALA A 124 -6.36 -7.66 7.30
N THR A 125 -6.37 -6.39 6.93
CA THR A 125 -6.91 -5.88 5.66
C THR A 125 -5.82 -5.37 4.71
N GLY A 126 -4.60 -5.20 5.20
CA GLY A 126 -3.46 -4.75 4.41
C GLY A 126 -2.18 -4.68 5.22
N MET A 127 -1.11 -4.24 4.58
CA MET A 127 0.23 -4.14 5.16
C MET A 127 0.86 -2.78 4.87
N TYR A 128 1.81 -2.38 5.71
CA TYR A 128 2.64 -1.22 5.44
C TYR A 128 4.05 -1.66 5.07
N SER A 129 4.54 -1.11 3.96
CA SER A 129 5.90 -1.34 3.48
C SER A 129 6.93 -0.80 4.48
N ALA A 130 8.00 -1.55 4.70
CA ALA A 130 9.16 -1.06 5.43
C ALA A 130 9.82 0.14 4.72
N ALA A 131 9.77 0.16 3.38
CA ALA A 131 10.25 1.25 2.56
C ALA A 131 9.14 2.29 2.32
N GLY A 132 9.36 3.53 2.78
CA GLY A 132 8.44 4.64 2.52
C GLY A 132 7.11 4.61 3.29
N LYS A 133 6.86 3.59 4.12
CA LYS A 133 5.63 3.41 4.92
C LYS A 133 4.35 3.44 4.07
N GLU A 134 4.46 2.97 2.83
CA GLU A 134 3.34 2.87 1.90
C GLU A 134 2.35 1.80 2.38
N TYR A 135 1.05 2.10 2.34
CA TYR A 135 0.00 1.14 2.62
C TYR A 135 -0.34 0.34 1.37
N ILE A 136 -0.42 -0.99 1.52
CA ILE A 136 -0.78 -1.91 0.46
C ILE A 136 -1.98 -2.73 0.94
N PRO A 137 -3.17 -2.58 0.32
CA PRO A 137 -4.33 -3.38 0.68
C PRO A 137 -4.09 -4.85 0.29
N PHE A 138 -4.58 -5.77 1.11
CA PHE A 138 -4.57 -7.18 0.74
C PHE A 138 -5.63 -7.48 -0.31
N HIS A 139 -5.34 -8.46 -1.16
CA HIS A 139 -6.30 -8.93 -2.15
C HIS A 139 -7.54 -9.59 -1.53
N ALA A 140 -7.42 -10.09 -0.30
CA ALA A 140 -8.51 -10.61 0.53
C ALA A 140 -8.18 -10.41 2.03
N PRO A 141 -9.19 -10.34 2.92
CA PRO A 141 -8.97 -10.30 4.36
C PRO A 141 -8.16 -11.50 4.85
N PHE A 142 -7.23 -11.26 5.77
CA PHE A 142 -6.33 -12.28 6.31
C PHE A 142 -6.56 -12.47 7.81
N GLU A 143 -6.93 -13.68 8.25
CA GLU A 143 -7.16 -13.97 9.67
C GLU A 143 -5.87 -14.47 10.35
N CYS A 144 -5.40 -13.74 11.38
CA CYS A 144 -4.29 -14.14 12.23
C CYS A 144 -4.76 -15.13 13.31
N LYS A 145 -5.06 -16.37 12.90
CA LYS A 145 -5.60 -17.42 13.78
C LYS A 145 -4.63 -18.58 14.00
N GLY A 146 -4.69 -19.17 15.19
CA GLY A 146 -3.91 -20.33 15.56
C GLY A 146 -2.48 -19.98 16.02
N PRO A 147 -1.55 -20.95 15.99
CA PRO A 147 -0.16 -20.73 16.40
C PRO A 147 0.52 -19.63 15.57
N VAL A 148 1.34 -18.82 16.24
CA VAL A 148 1.95 -17.63 15.65
C VAL A 148 2.84 -17.93 14.44
N GLU A 149 3.65 -18.97 14.53
CA GLU A 149 4.47 -19.44 13.41
C GLU A 149 3.63 -19.86 12.19
N GLY A 150 2.42 -20.39 12.44
CA GLY A 150 1.54 -20.88 11.40
C GLY A 150 0.94 -19.73 10.60
N TRP A 151 0.36 -18.74 11.29
CA TRP A 151 -0.21 -17.60 10.59
C TRP A 151 0.87 -16.66 10.04
N LEU A 152 2.04 -16.52 10.68
CA LEU A 152 3.15 -15.74 10.11
C LEU A 152 3.67 -16.37 8.81
N ARG A 153 3.75 -17.70 8.75
CA ARG A 153 4.08 -18.41 7.51
C ARG A 153 3.02 -18.18 6.44
N ASN A 154 1.74 -18.31 6.78
CA ASN A 154 0.65 -18.09 5.83
C ASN A 154 0.59 -16.62 5.35
N LEU A 155 0.97 -15.67 6.22
CA LEU A 155 1.08 -14.26 5.87
C LEU A 155 2.14 -14.04 4.78
N VAL A 156 3.22 -14.84 4.75
CA VAL A 156 4.22 -14.80 3.66
C VAL A 156 3.55 -15.07 2.32
N THR A 157 2.83 -16.19 2.22
CA THR A 157 2.12 -16.58 1.01
C THR A 157 1.07 -15.53 0.63
N HIS A 158 0.26 -15.08 1.59
CA HIS A 158 -0.80 -14.09 1.36
C HIS A 158 -0.27 -12.75 0.84
N HIS A 159 0.86 -12.27 1.37
CA HIS A 159 1.45 -11.04 0.88
C HIS A 159 2.05 -11.22 -0.51
N GLN A 160 2.63 -12.38 -0.84
CA GLN A 160 3.15 -12.68 -2.18
C GLN A 160 2.03 -12.70 -3.21
N GLU A 161 0.93 -13.38 -2.91
CA GLU A 161 -0.26 -13.42 -3.76
C GLU A 161 -0.84 -12.02 -3.96
N THR A 162 -0.91 -11.21 -2.90
CA THR A 162 -1.35 -9.81 -2.99
C THR A 162 -0.48 -9.03 -3.97
N MET A 163 0.85 -9.14 -3.86
CA MET A 163 1.77 -8.43 -4.73
C MET A 163 1.68 -8.91 -6.18
N ILE A 164 1.57 -10.21 -6.42
CA ILE A 164 1.44 -10.79 -7.76
C ILE A 164 0.13 -10.35 -8.43
N ARG A 165 -0.99 -10.42 -7.70
CA ARG A 165 -2.29 -9.97 -8.21
C ARG A 165 -2.28 -8.48 -8.54
N GLY A 166 -1.75 -7.65 -7.64
CA GLY A 166 -1.60 -6.22 -7.89
C GLY A 166 -0.71 -5.91 -9.09
N MET A 167 0.35 -6.70 -9.31
CA MET A 167 1.22 -6.57 -10.49
C MET A 167 0.47 -6.93 -11.78
N GLY A 168 -0.35 -7.98 -11.77
CA GLY A 168 -1.16 -8.36 -12.93
C GLY A 168 -2.13 -7.26 -13.35
N VAL A 169 -2.83 -6.64 -12.39
CA VAL A 169 -3.74 -5.51 -12.66
C VAL A 169 -2.95 -4.28 -13.14
N ALA A 170 -1.84 -3.96 -12.48
CA ALA A 170 -0.99 -2.84 -12.87
C ALA A 170 -0.50 -2.98 -14.32
N LYS A 171 0.02 -4.16 -14.69
CA LYS A 171 0.50 -4.42 -16.05
C LYS A 171 -0.64 -4.32 -17.07
N PHE A 172 -1.78 -4.94 -16.79
CA PHE A 172 -2.94 -4.89 -17.67
C PHE A 172 -3.39 -3.46 -17.96
N GLU A 173 -3.47 -2.60 -16.93
CA GLU A 173 -3.83 -1.19 -17.11
C GLU A 173 -2.71 -0.38 -17.80
N ALA A 174 -1.44 -0.75 -17.58
CA ALA A 174 -0.31 -0.08 -18.20
C ALA A 174 -0.28 -0.26 -19.73
N ASP A 175 -0.78 -1.38 -20.25
CA ASP A 175 -0.96 -1.62 -21.69
C ASP A 175 -1.97 -0.64 -22.33
N HIS A 176 -2.76 0.05 -21.52
CA HIS A 176 -3.82 0.97 -21.94
C HIS A 176 -3.53 2.42 -21.51
N TRP A 177 -2.26 2.85 -21.47
CA TRP A 177 -1.90 4.24 -21.13
C TRP A 177 -2.49 5.32 -22.05
N HIS A 178 -3.04 4.95 -23.21
CA HIS A 178 -3.81 5.86 -24.06
C HIS A 178 -5.16 6.24 -23.43
N GLU A 179 -5.76 5.39 -22.58
CA GLU A 179 -6.98 5.68 -21.83
C GLU A 179 -6.68 6.48 -20.55
N LYS A 180 -5.70 6.02 -19.77
CA LYS A 180 -5.21 6.70 -18.57
C LYS A 180 -3.71 6.94 -18.69
N PRO A 181 -3.27 8.18 -19.00
CA PRO A 181 -1.86 8.50 -19.16
C PRO A 181 -1.01 8.06 -17.96
N ARG A 182 0.20 7.54 -18.22
CA ARG A 182 1.14 7.00 -17.22
C ARG A 182 1.31 7.90 -15.99
N HIS A 183 1.43 9.21 -16.19
CA HIS A 183 1.62 10.19 -15.11
C HIS A 183 0.41 10.32 -14.15
N LYS A 184 -0.76 9.83 -14.55
CA LYS A 184 -1.97 9.72 -13.70
C LYS A 184 -2.16 8.30 -13.18
N TRP A 185 -1.99 7.31 -14.06
CA TRP A 185 -2.09 5.88 -13.74
C TRP A 185 -1.16 5.46 -12.60
N LEU A 186 0.05 6.03 -12.53
CA LEU A 186 1.02 5.64 -11.50
C LEU A 186 0.50 5.80 -10.08
N PHE A 187 -0.49 6.67 -9.82
CA PHE A 187 -0.99 6.91 -8.46
C PHE A 187 -2.00 5.86 -7.98
N ASP A 188 -2.57 5.05 -8.87
CA ASP A 188 -3.54 4.02 -8.48
C ASP A 188 -2.85 2.79 -7.85
N PHE A 189 -1.56 2.64 -8.12
CA PHE A 189 -0.77 1.47 -7.75
C PHE A 189 0.26 1.79 -6.68
N SER A 190 0.75 0.76 -5.99
CA SER A 190 1.90 0.94 -5.09
C SER A 190 3.15 1.40 -5.86
N ALA A 191 4.15 1.94 -5.17
CA ALA A 191 5.41 2.33 -5.81
C ALA A 191 6.04 1.16 -6.58
N GLN A 192 6.11 -0.02 -5.96
CA GLN A 192 6.69 -1.21 -6.58
C GLN A 192 5.91 -1.66 -7.81
N HIS A 193 4.58 -1.73 -7.73
CA HIS A 193 3.73 -2.12 -8.86
C HIS A 193 3.90 -1.19 -10.06
N ALA A 194 3.84 0.13 -9.82
CA ALA A 194 3.97 1.11 -10.89
C ALA A 194 5.35 1.08 -11.54
N LEU A 195 6.42 0.95 -10.75
CA LEU A 195 7.81 0.86 -11.24
C LEU A 195 8.03 -0.39 -12.07
N THR A 196 7.66 -1.55 -11.52
CA THR A 196 7.87 -2.84 -12.21
C THR A 196 7.02 -2.93 -13.47
N ALA A 197 5.74 -2.55 -13.44
CA ALA A 197 4.90 -2.58 -14.64
C ALA A 197 5.38 -1.59 -15.70
N SER A 198 5.83 -0.39 -15.32
CA SER A 198 6.40 0.57 -16.28
C SER A 198 7.66 0.02 -16.95
N PHE A 199 8.51 -0.69 -16.19
CA PHE A 199 9.72 -1.29 -16.74
C PHE A 199 9.41 -2.47 -17.67
N THR A 200 8.43 -3.31 -17.31
CA THR A 200 7.97 -4.39 -18.19
C THR A 200 7.40 -3.83 -19.50
N VAL A 201 6.55 -2.82 -19.45
CA VAL A 201 6.00 -2.17 -20.65
C VAL A 201 7.11 -1.54 -21.49
N TRP A 202 8.09 -0.87 -20.86
CA TRP A 202 9.23 -0.33 -21.61
C TRP A 202 10.01 -1.41 -22.37
N THR A 203 10.29 -2.56 -21.74
CA THR A 203 10.98 -3.68 -22.41
C THR A 203 10.15 -4.21 -23.59
N GLU A 204 8.85 -4.43 -23.39
CA GLU A 204 7.95 -4.92 -24.45
C GLU A 204 7.82 -3.91 -25.61
N GLU A 205 7.66 -2.62 -25.32
CA GLU A 205 7.56 -1.56 -26.33
C GLU A 205 8.86 -1.46 -27.15
N VAL A 206 10.03 -1.56 -26.51
CA VAL A 206 11.35 -1.55 -27.18
C VAL A 206 11.52 -2.78 -28.07
N GLU A 207 11.20 -3.98 -27.58
CA GLU A 207 11.24 -5.21 -28.38
C GLU A 207 10.35 -5.10 -29.63
N SER A 208 9.12 -4.59 -29.46
CA SER A 208 8.19 -4.34 -30.57
C SER A 208 8.73 -3.34 -31.60
N GLN A 209 9.50 -2.33 -31.16
CA GLN A 209 10.15 -1.40 -32.10
C GLN A 209 11.28 -2.08 -32.88
N PHE A 210 12.02 -3.01 -32.29
CA PHE A 210 13.04 -3.79 -33.01
C PHE A 210 12.43 -4.73 -34.05
N GLU A 211 11.29 -5.35 -33.73
CA GLU A 211 10.51 -6.15 -34.69
C GLU A 211 10.05 -5.28 -35.86
N SER A 212 9.44 -4.13 -35.57
CA SER A 212 9.00 -3.15 -36.59
C SER A 212 10.15 -2.68 -37.48
N LEU A 213 11.34 -2.47 -36.91
CA LEU A 213 12.54 -2.12 -37.66
C LEU A 213 12.97 -3.25 -38.60
N SER A 214 12.91 -4.50 -38.14
CA SER A 214 13.25 -5.67 -38.95
C SER A 214 12.28 -5.91 -40.13
N GLU A 215 11.03 -5.46 -39.98
CA GLU A 215 10.00 -5.46 -41.03
C GLU A 215 10.15 -4.31 -42.04
N GLY A 216 11.11 -3.39 -41.81
CA GLY A 216 11.45 -2.30 -42.73
C GLY A 216 11.01 -0.91 -42.29
N ASN A 217 10.47 -0.73 -41.08
CA ASN A 217 10.16 0.59 -40.54
C ASN A 217 11.41 1.26 -39.94
N GLU A 218 12.16 1.98 -40.78
CA GLU A 218 13.40 2.67 -40.38
C GLU A 218 13.20 3.79 -39.33
N THR A 219 11.98 4.29 -39.12
CA THR A 219 11.70 5.36 -38.14
C THR A 219 11.17 4.86 -36.81
N ALA A 220 10.89 3.56 -36.65
CA ALA A 220 10.27 2.97 -35.45
C ALA A 220 10.90 3.46 -34.13
N LEU A 221 12.23 3.29 -33.98
CA LEU A 221 12.95 3.72 -32.78
C LEU A 221 12.95 5.24 -32.58
N LYS A 222 13.01 6.02 -33.67
CA LYS A 222 13.00 7.50 -33.60
C LYS A 222 11.64 8.03 -33.16
N ASP A 223 10.56 7.42 -33.63
CA ASP A 223 9.20 7.84 -33.29
C ASP A 223 8.84 7.39 -31.87
N TYR A 224 9.28 6.19 -31.45
CA TYR A 224 9.16 5.76 -30.06
C TYR A 224 9.95 6.65 -29.09
N LEU A 225 11.16 7.08 -29.46
CA LEU A 225 11.94 8.02 -28.63
C LEU A 225 11.19 9.34 -28.40
N LYS A 226 10.51 9.89 -29.42
CA LYS A 226 9.69 11.11 -29.25
C LYS A 226 8.54 10.89 -28.27
N LEU A 227 7.83 9.76 -28.39
CA LEU A 227 6.76 9.39 -27.46
C LEU A 227 7.31 9.21 -26.04
N TYR A 228 8.48 8.62 -25.90
CA TYR A 228 9.14 8.39 -24.62
C TYR A 228 9.56 9.71 -23.94
N ASP A 229 10.15 10.63 -24.70
CA ASP A 229 10.53 11.97 -24.22
C ASP A 229 9.30 12.79 -23.78
N ASP A 230 8.17 12.68 -24.49
CA ASP A 230 6.90 13.30 -24.10
C ASP A 230 6.37 12.76 -22.77
N ARG A 231 6.33 11.41 -22.62
CA ARG A 231 5.96 10.75 -21.37
C ARG A 231 6.87 11.15 -20.20
N LEU A 232 8.18 11.26 -20.43
CA LEU A 232 9.16 11.71 -19.44
C LEU A 232 8.92 13.17 -19.04
N SER A 233 8.65 14.04 -20.01
CA SER A 233 8.36 15.46 -19.77
C SER A 233 7.15 15.64 -18.85
N HIS A 234 6.09 14.85 -19.05
CA HIS A 234 4.94 14.84 -18.14
C HIS A 234 5.29 14.42 -16.71
N LEU A 235 6.20 13.46 -16.52
CA LEU A 235 6.66 13.08 -15.18
C LEU A 235 7.49 14.20 -14.54
N ILE A 236 8.33 14.90 -15.30
CA ILE A 236 9.11 16.04 -14.83
C ILE A 236 8.18 17.17 -14.36
N ASP A 237 7.18 17.53 -15.17
CA ASP A 237 6.18 18.54 -14.80
C ASP A 237 5.45 18.18 -13.50
N LEU A 238 5.06 16.90 -13.37
CA LEU A 238 4.44 16.37 -12.17
C LEU A 238 5.36 16.48 -10.95
N ALA A 239 6.66 16.20 -11.11
CA ALA A 239 7.66 16.35 -10.06
C ALA A 239 7.90 17.81 -9.67
N LEU A 240 7.82 18.76 -10.60
CA LEU A 240 7.94 20.20 -10.31
C LEU A 240 6.69 20.74 -9.59
N GLY A 241 5.55 20.07 -9.74
CA GLY A 241 4.29 20.41 -9.10
C GLY A 241 4.20 20.08 -7.60
N LYS A 242 2.97 20.21 -7.07
CA LYS A 242 2.63 19.90 -5.67
C LYS A 242 2.36 18.41 -5.50
N LEU A 243 3.33 17.69 -4.95
CA LEU A 243 3.20 16.29 -4.52
C LEU A 243 3.53 16.15 -3.04
N ASN A 244 2.88 15.18 -2.38
CA ASN A 244 3.31 14.75 -1.06
C ASN A 244 4.69 14.06 -1.12
N LYS A 245 5.34 13.90 0.03
CA LYS A 245 6.72 13.38 0.10
C LYS A 245 6.87 11.98 -0.53
N ARG A 246 5.91 11.08 -0.30
CA ARG A 246 5.96 9.69 -0.79
C ARG A 246 5.83 9.66 -2.31
N ASP A 247 4.81 10.35 -2.82
CA ASP A 247 4.48 10.40 -4.24
C ASP A 247 5.58 11.10 -5.04
N ARG A 248 6.20 12.15 -4.47
CA ARG A 248 7.37 12.80 -5.04
C ARG A 248 8.55 11.83 -5.17
N VAL A 249 8.84 11.03 -4.14
CA VAL A 249 9.91 10.02 -4.21
C VAL A 249 9.60 9.02 -5.32
N LYS A 250 8.36 8.51 -5.40
CA LYS A 250 7.93 7.58 -6.46
C LYS A 250 8.12 8.15 -7.87
N VAL A 251 7.66 9.38 -8.10
CA VAL A 251 7.80 10.05 -9.42
C VAL A 251 9.27 10.30 -9.76
N ILE A 252 10.08 10.78 -8.81
CA ILE A 252 11.52 10.96 -9.03
C ILE A 252 12.21 9.63 -9.35
N THR A 253 11.84 8.54 -8.66
CA THR A 253 12.40 7.21 -8.97
C THR A 253 12.06 6.78 -10.40
N LEU A 254 10.83 6.99 -10.86
CA LEU A 254 10.45 6.73 -12.26
C LEU A 254 11.27 7.58 -13.23
N ILE A 255 11.44 8.88 -12.95
CA ILE A 255 12.27 9.78 -13.78
C ILE A 255 13.71 9.28 -13.85
N THR A 256 14.31 8.90 -12.72
CA THR A 256 15.70 8.39 -12.69
C THR A 256 15.85 7.14 -13.54
N ILE A 257 14.91 6.21 -13.47
CA ILE A 257 14.90 5.01 -14.32
C ILE A 257 14.74 5.41 -15.78
N ASP A 258 13.79 6.31 -16.07
CA ASP A 258 13.48 6.67 -17.45
C ASP A 258 14.65 7.44 -18.13
N VAL A 259 15.35 8.29 -17.38
CA VAL A 259 16.57 8.96 -17.87
C VAL A 259 17.69 7.97 -18.17
N HIS A 260 17.77 6.86 -17.45
CA HIS A 260 18.73 5.79 -17.75
C HIS A 260 18.32 4.96 -18.96
N SER A 261 17.02 4.73 -19.13
CA SER A 261 16.43 3.94 -20.22
C SER A 261 16.38 4.67 -21.57
N ARG A 262 16.42 6.00 -21.57
CA ARG A 262 16.50 6.84 -22.78
C ARG A 262 17.88 6.81 -23.41
#